data_AF-M5FYT7-F1
#
_entry.id   AF-M5FYT7-F1
#
_cell.length_a   1.000
_cell.length_b   1.000
_cell.length_c   1.000
_cell.angle_alpha   90.00
_cell.angle_beta   90.00
_cell.angle_gamma   90.00
#
_symmetry.space_group_name_H-M   'P 1'
#
loop_
_entity.id
_entity.type
_entity.pdbx_description
1 polymer ?
#
loop_
_entity_poly.entity_id
_entity_poly.type
_entity_poly.pdbx_seq_one_letter_code
_entity_poly.pdbx_strand_id
1 'polypeptide(L)'
;MSLTSNPFPTVIPMTDPDRDEGYVHLWRSRQILIPLKQWHENALQAMMIRVIMYSVQDNTRWDRTPEGDFHPHLCRDLRGDECESLVILSRRSDQTWEQAIALYAGWINPGV
;
A
#
# COMPACT_ATOMS: atom_id res chain seq x y z
N MET A 1 -4.52 12.17 -29.85
CA MET A 1 -3.61 11.52 -28.88
C MET A 1 -4.14 11.84 -27.50
N SER A 2 -4.78 10.90 -26.82
CA SER A 2 -5.30 11.13 -25.46
C SER A 2 -4.13 10.95 -24.50
N LEU A 3 -3.66 12.05 -23.90
CA LEU A 3 -2.76 11.99 -22.75
C LEU A 3 -3.57 11.29 -21.66
N THR A 4 -3.28 10.01 -21.39
CA THR A 4 -3.85 9.32 -20.23
C THR A 4 -3.34 10.05 -19.00
N SER A 5 -4.17 10.97 -18.50
CA SER A 5 -3.96 11.64 -17.23
C SER A 5 -3.78 10.54 -16.19
N ASN A 6 -2.62 10.53 -15.55
CA ASN A 6 -2.36 9.69 -14.41
C ASN A 6 -3.54 9.81 -13.42
N PRO A 7 -4.21 8.71 -13.03
CA PRO A 7 -5.37 8.78 -12.13
C PRO A 7 -4.98 9.21 -10.70
N PHE A 8 -3.68 9.23 -10.39
CA PHE A 8 -3.16 9.64 -9.10
C PHE A 8 -2.94 11.15 -9.02
N PRO A 9 -3.15 11.77 -7.84
CA PRO A 9 -2.71 13.13 -7.60
C PRO A 9 -1.18 13.23 -7.75
N THR A 10 -0.65 14.43 -8.00
CA THR A 10 0.80 14.66 -8.11
C THR A 10 1.56 14.11 -6.91
N VAL A 11 1.01 14.30 -5.71
CA VAL A 11 1.51 13.75 -4.44
C VAL A 11 0.38 12.96 -3.80
N ILE A 12 0.66 11.71 -3.42
CA ILE A 12 -0.25 10.88 -2.65
C ILE A 12 -0.32 11.43 -1.22
N PRO A 13 -1.53 11.70 -0.68
CA PRO A 13 -1.66 12.14 0.70
C PRO A 13 -1.10 11.10 1.67
N MET A 14 -0.26 11.54 2.60
CA MET A 14 0.24 10.72 3.70
C MET A 14 -0.88 10.37 4.67
N THR A 15 -0.84 9.16 5.23
CA THR A 15 -1.69 8.79 6.36
C THR A 15 -1.23 9.49 7.65
N ASP A 16 -2.06 9.46 8.69
CA ASP A 16 -1.67 10.04 9.99
C ASP A 16 -0.40 9.35 10.55
N PRO A 17 -0.28 7.99 10.56
CA PRO A 17 0.96 7.32 10.96
C PRO A 17 2.19 7.74 10.16
N ASP A 18 2.06 7.90 8.84
CA ASP A 18 3.19 8.31 7.99
C ASP A 18 3.71 9.70 8.37
N ARG A 19 2.81 10.63 8.69
CA ARG A 19 3.18 12.00 9.09
C ARG A 19 3.84 12.04 10.47
N ASP A 20 3.36 11.22 11.39
CA ASP A 20 3.91 11.16 12.75
C ASP A 20 5.34 10.56 12.76
N GLU A 21 5.62 9.61 11.86
CA GLU A 21 6.91 8.92 11.78
C GLU A 21 7.89 9.54 10.77
N GLY A 22 7.40 10.37 9.85
CA GLY A 22 8.22 11.11 8.88
C GLY A 22 8.63 10.29 7.64
N TYR A 23 7.93 9.20 7.35
CA TYR A 23 8.12 8.38 6.16
C TYR A 23 6.81 7.68 5.75
N VAL A 24 6.69 7.32 4.47
CA VAL A 24 5.53 6.54 3.99
C VAL A 24 5.78 5.05 4.22
N HIS A 25 4.87 4.39 4.93
CA HIS A 25 4.88 2.94 5.12
C HIS A 25 4.48 2.22 3.83
N LEU A 26 5.42 1.48 3.26
CA LEU A 26 5.17 0.61 2.13
C LEU A 26 5.16 -0.84 2.61
N TRP A 27 4.37 -1.68 1.97
CA TRP A 27 4.24 -3.08 2.38
C TRP A 27 4.49 -4.01 1.20
N ARG A 28 5.22 -5.11 1.43
CA ARG A 28 5.26 -6.21 0.45
C ARG A 28 3.89 -6.85 0.36
N SER A 29 3.56 -7.45 -0.78
CA SER A 29 2.26 -8.10 -1.00
C SER A 29 1.88 -9.10 0.11
N ARG A 30 2.84 -9.93 0.54
CA ARG A 30 2.64 -10.91 1.62
C ARG A 30 2.43 -10.32 3.02
N GLN A 31 2.70 -9.03 3.21
CA GLN A 31 2.58 -8.34 4.50
C GLN A 31 1.29 -7.52 4.61
N ILE A 32 0.50 -7.37 3.54
CA ILE A 32 -0.66 -6.45 3.48
C ILE A 32 -1.70 -6.68 4.58
N LEU A 33 -1.83 -7.89 5.10
CA LEU A 33 -2.75 -8.16 6.22
C LEU A 33 -2.36 -7.44 7.52
N ILE A 34 -1.09 -7.09 7.70
CA ILE A 34 -0.59 -6.39 8.89
C ILE A 34 -1.22 -5.00 9.00
N PRO A 35 -1.05 -4.07 8.04
CA PRO A 35 -1.65 -2.73 8.14
C PRO A 35 -3.18 -2.78 8.12
N LEU A 36 -3.79 -3.72 7.39
CA LEU A 36 -5.25 -3.86 7.39
C LEU A 36 -5.80 -4.20 8.78
N LYS A 37 -5.09 -5.01 9.56
CA LYS A 37 -5.46 -5.36 10.93
C LYS A 37 -5.05 -4.32 11.96
N GLN A 38 -3.90 -3.66 11.78
CA GLN A 38 -3.40 -2.71 12.78
C GLN A 38 -4.02 -1.32 12.65
N TRP A 39 -4.23 -0.84 11.42
CA TRP A 39 -4.65 0.54 11.16
C TRP A 39 -6.05 0.65 10.58
N HIS A 40 -6.58 -0.44 10.00
CA HIS A 40 -7.87 -0.44 9.32
C HIS A 40 -8.83 -1.52 9.83
N GLU A 41 -8.65 -1.99 11.08
CA GLU A 41 -9.43 -3.09 11.67
C GLU A 41 -10.94 -2.85 11.66
N ASN A 42 -11.38 -1.59 11.75
CA ASN A 42 -12.80 -1.22 11.79
C ASN A 42 -13.30 -0.64 10.46
N ALA A 43 -12.43 -0.51 9.45
CA ALA A 43 -12.81 0.05 8.16
C ALA A 43 -13.52 -1.01 7.30
N LEU A 44 -14.60 -0.62 6.61
CA LEU A 44 -15.26 -1.48 5.63
C LEU A 44 -14.59 -1.41 4.26
N GLN A 45 -13.81 -0.37 4.02
CA GLN A 45 -13.09 -0.14 2.78
C GLN A 45 -11.67 0.32 3.08
N ALA A 46 -10.72 -0.11 2.24
CA ALA A 46 -9.34 0.33 2.28
C ALA A 46 -8.86 0.58 0.86
N MET A 47 -8.27 1.75 0.63
CA MET A 47 -7.65 2.07 -0.64
C MET A 47 -6.24 1.50 -0.66
N MET A 48 -5.95 0.69 -1.67
CA MET A 48 -4.63 0.11 -1.88
C MET A 48 -4.00 0.69 -3.14
N ILE A 49 -2.78 1.18 -2.99
CA ILE A 49 -1.97 1.72 -4.09
C ILE A 49 -0.81 0.77 -4.32
N ARG A 50 -0.64 0.32 -5.56
CA ARG A 50 0.53 -0.45 -5.97
C ARG A 50 1.61 0.52 -6.45
N VAL A 51 2.77 0.46 -5.80
CA VAL A 51 3.92 1.33 -6.08
C VAL A 51 4.90 0.62 -7.00
N ILE A 52 5.45 1.35 -7.97
CA ILE A 52 6.53 0.88 -8.85
C ILE A 52 7.83 0.92 -8.05
N MET A 53 8.19 -0.20 -7.40
CA MET A 53 9.31 -0.23 -6.45
C MET A 53 10.63 0.36 -7.01
N TYR A 54 10.92 0.14 -8.29
CA TYR A 54 12.14 0.66 -8.93
C TYR A 54 12.20 2.21 -8.96
N SER A 55 11.07 2.91 -9.03
CA SER A 55 11.07 4.37 -9.06
C SER A 55 11.29 5.03 -7.70
N VAL A 56 11.11 4.27 -6.61
CA VAL A 56 11.22 4.77 -5.23
C VAL A 56 12.42 4.22 -4.46
N GLN A 57 13.10 3.19 -4.99
CA GLN A 57 14.10 2.41 -4.25
C GLN A 57 15.24 3.24 -3.62
N ASP A 58 15.71 4.29 -4.30
CA ASP A 58 16.83 5.11 -3.82
C ASP A 58 16.46 5.98 -2.60
N ASN A 59 15.16 6.13 -2.33
CA ASN A 59 14.64 6.84 -1.17
C ASN A 59 13.95 5.90 -0.17
N THR A 60 14.03 4.58 -0.38
CA THR A 60 13.42 3.59 0.51
C THR A 60 14.45 3.00 1.45
N ARG A 61 14.24 3.23 2.76
CA ARG A 61 14.95 2.50 3.82
C ARG A 61 14.26 1.16 4.04
N TRP A 62 15.02 0.09 4.23
CA TRP A 62 14.48 -1.24 4.54
C TRP A 62 14.83 -1.62 5.97
N ASP A 63 13.85 -1.55 6.86
CA ASP A 63 14.04 -1.86 8.27
C ASP A 63 13.72 -3.33 8.56
N ARG A 64 14.56 -3.99 9.35
CA ARG A 64 14.38 -5.39 9.70
C ARG A 64 13.31 -5.53 10.78
N THR A 65 12.33 -6.40 10.57
CA THR A 65 11.32 -6.72 11.59
C THR A 65 11.87 -7.71 12.61
N PRO A 66 11.30 -7.78 13.83
CA PRO A 66 11.71 -8.77 14.85
C PRO A 66 11.63 -10.22 14.34
N GLU A 67 10.70 -10.51 13.44
CA GLU A 67 10.48 -11.83 12.82
C GLU A 67 11.50 -12.14 11.70
N GLY A 68 12.43 -11.22 11.43
CA GLY A 68 13.49 -11.38 10.45
C GLY A 68 13.11 -10.96 9.03
N ASP A 69 11.95 -10.32 8.85
CA ASP A 69 11.51 -9.76 7.57
C ASP A 69 12.04 -8.33 7.36
N PHE A 70 11.67 -7.68 6.25
CA PHE A 70 11.98 -6.28 5.98
C PHE A 70 10.72 -5.48 5.61
N HIS A 71 10.61 -4.29 6.20
CA HIS A 71 9.57 -3.31 5.94
C HIS A 71 10.16 -2.12 5.17
N PRO A 72 9.67 -1.82 3.95
CA PRO A 72 10.11 -0.64 3.21
C PRO A 72 9.46 0.65 3.73
N HIS A 73 10.29 1.64 4.06
CA HIS A 73 9.87 2.98 4.47
C HIS A 73 10.40 4.00 3.45
N LEU A 74 9.49 4.67 2.75
CA LEU A 74 9.86 5.70 1.77
C LEU A 74 10.10 7.03 2.50
N CYS A 75 11.34 7.49 2.51
CA CYS A 75 11.81 8.68 3.25
C CYS A 75 11.55 10.00 2.49
N ARG A 76 10.40 10.10 1.82
CA ARG A 76 9.87 11.29 1.13
C ARG A 76 8.41 11.08 0.76
N ASP A 77 7.78 12.10 0.19
CA ASP A 77 6.45 11.99 -0.40
C ASP A 77 6.41 10.96 -1.55
N LEU A 78 5.32 10.18 -1.61
CA LEU A 78 5.01 9.29 -2.72
C LEU A 78 4.38 10.10 -3.85
N ARG A 79 4.94 10.03 -5.05
CA ARG A 79 4.43 10.76 -6.22
C ARG A 79 3.44 9.89 -6.99
N GLY A 80 2.45 10.55 -7.59
CA GLY A 80 1.43 9.84 -8.37
C GLY A 80 2.00 9.08 -9.56
N ASP A 81 3.06 9.58 -10.20
CA ASP A 81 3.72 8.94 -11.35
C ASP A 81 4.59 7.72 -10.97
N GLU A 82 4.70 7.44 -9.67
CA GLU A 82 5.36 6.26 -9.11
C GLU A 82 4.37 5.15 -8.76
N CYS A 83 3.08 5.38 -9.01
CA CYS A 83 2.00 4.45 -8.73
C CYS A 83 1.54 3.75 -10.02
N GLU A 84 1.43 2.42 -9.97
CA GLU A 84 1.03 1.60 -11.11
C GLU A 84 -0.49 1.49 -11.24
N SER A 85 -1.15 1.15 -10.12
CA SER A 85 -2.58 0.90 -10.09
C SER A 85 -3.13 1.04 -8.67
N LEU A 86 -4.45 1.17 -8.57
CA LEU A 86 -5.16 1.28 -7.32
C LEU A 86 -6.37 0.36 -7.31
N VAL A 87 -6.68 -0.17 -6.13
CA VAL A 87 -7.91 -0.91 -5.87
C VAL A 87 -8.52 -0.45 -4.56
N ILE A 88 -9.85 -0.38 -4.52
CA ILE A 88 -10.59 -0.19 -3.27
C ILE A 88 -10.98 -1.58 -2.79
N LEU A 89 -10.29 -2.08 -1.77
CA LEU A 89 -10.73 -3.28 -1.07
C LEU A 89 -12.01 -2.94 -0.33
N SER A 90 -12.98 -3.85 -0.39
CA SER A 90 -14.22 -3.75 0.36
C SER A 90 -14.48 -5.07 1.08
N ARG A 91 -15.01 -4.97 2.30
CA ARG A 91 -15.50 -6.11 3.07
C ARG A 91 -16.85 -5.77 3.69
N ARG A 92 -17.65 -6.81 3.94
CA ARG A 92 -18.87 -6.66 4.74
C ARG A 92 -18.53 -6.55 6.23
N SER A 93 -19.48 -6.05 7.02
CA SER A 93 -19.33 -5.93 8.47
C SER A 93 -19.14 -7.27 9.19
N ASP A 94 -19.57 -8.38 8.58
CA ASP A 94 -19.40 -9.74 9.08
C ASP A 94 -18.11 -10.43 8.59
N GLN A 95 -17.27 -9.74 7.80
CA GLN A 95 -16.07 -10.33 7.19
C GLN A 95 -14.77 -9.86 7.85
N THR A 96 -13.81 -10.78 7.96
CA THR A 96 -12.43 -10.43 8.30
C THR A 96 -11.69 -9.91 7.06
N TRP A 97 -10.55 -9.24 7.28
CA TRP A 97 -9.70 -8.78 6.17
C TRP A 97 -9.10 -9.95 5.38
N GLU A 98 -8.83 -11.09 6.00
CA GLU A 98 -8.36 -12.31 5.31
C GLU A 98 -9.41 -12.85 4.33
N GLN A 99 -10.68 -12.86 4.73
CA GLN A 99 -11.76 -13.29 3.85
C GLN A 99 -11.94 -12.33 2.67
N ALA A 100 -11.83 -11.03 2.93
CA ALA A 100 -11.99 -10.02 1.90
C ALA A 100 -10.82 -9.99 0.92
N ILE A 101 -9.58 -10.02 1.41
CA ILE A 101 -8.36 -9.90 0.60
C ILE A 101 -8.18 -11.07 -0.37
N ALA A 102 -8.70 -12.26 -0.02
CA ALA A 102 -8.68 -13.44 -0.88
C ALA A 102 -9.36 -13.19 -2.23
N LEU A 103 -10.38 -12.32 -2.28
CA LEU A 103 -11.07 -11.92 -3.52
C LEU A 103 -10.20 -11.07 -4.46
N TYR A 104 -9.11 -10.52 -3.94
CA TYR A 104 -8.18 -9.64 -4.66
C TYR A 104 -6.82 -10.30 -4.89
N ALA A 105 -6.68 -11.61 -4.67
CA ALA A 105 -5.40 -12.32 -4.74
C ALA A 105 -4.65 -12.10 -6.07
N GLY A 106 -5.36 -12.11 -7.20
CA GLY A 106 -4.75 -11.85 -8.51
C GLY A 106 -4.23 -10.43 -8.70
N TRP A 107 -4.82 -9.45 -8.01
CA TRP A 107 -4.27 -8.08 -7.99
C TRP A 107 -3.13 -7.95 -6.97
N ILE A 108 -3.16 -8.66 -5.86
CA ILE A 108 -2.11 -8.53 -4.83
C ILE A 108 -0.82 -9.23 -5.24
N ASN A 109 -0.95 -10.39 -5.89
CA ASN A 109 0.18 -11.19 -6.37
C ASN A 109 0.00 -11.48 -7.87
N PRO A 110 0.26 -10.48 -8.75
CA PRO A 110 0.21 -10.70 -10.19
C PRO A 110 1.32 -11.68 -10.60
N GLY A 111 0.94 -12.89 -11.02
CA GLY A 111 1.89 -13.94 -11.42
C GLY A 111 1.93 -15.18 -10.51
N VAL A 112 1.00 -15.29 -9.56
CA VAL A 112 0.62 -16.55 -8.91
C VAL A 112 -0.64 -17.09 -9.56
#